data_AF-A0AAE7BV63-F1
#
_entry.id   AF-A0AAE7BV63-F1
#
_cell.length_a   1.000
_cell.length_b   1.000
_cell.length_c   1.000
_cell.angle_alpha   90.00
_cell.angle_beta   90.00
_cell.angle_gamma   90.00
#
_symmetry.space_group_name_H-M   'P 1'
#
loop_
_entity.id
_entity.type
_entity.pdbx_description
1 polymer ?
#
loop_
_entity_poly.entity_id
_entity_poly.type
_entity_poly.pdbx_seq_one_letter_code
_entity_poly.pdbx_strand_id
1 'polypeptide(L)' 'MLKRAQTGDNQASMEIIGYLEPDMEYLACFIKMSREDSIQEMKVAMIEAIRKGDIWPKSA' A
#
# COMPACT_ATOMS: atom_id res chain seq x y z
N MET A 1 13.04 -3.08 5.54
CA MET A 1 12.04 -3.60 4.60
C MET A 1 11.74 -2.62 3.47
N LEU A 2 11.41 -1.37 3.77
CA LEU A 2 11.05 -0.39 2.73
C LEU A 2 12.10 -0.18 1.62
N LYS A 3 13.38 -0.01 1.99
CA LYS A 3 14.47 0.10 1.00
C LYS A 3 14.59 -1.13 0.08
N ARG A 4 14.31 -2.33 0.60
CA ARG A 4 14.30 -3.56 -0.19
C ARG A 4 13.11 -3.57 -1.16
N ALA A 5 11.93 -3.20 -0.66
CA ALA A 5 10.73 -3.08 -1.48
C ALA A 5 10.91 -2.06 -2.63
N GLN A 6 11.53 -0.93 -2.35
CA GLN A 6 11.91 0.10 -3.34
C GLN A 6 12.88 -0.42 -4.42
N THR A 7 13.77 -1.35 -4.07
CA THR A 7 14.71 -1.98 -5.02
C THR A 7 14.08 -3.11 -5.86
N GLY A 8 12.77 -3.32 -5.77
CA GLY A 8 12.06 -4.38 -6.50
C GLY A 8 11.94 -5.71 -5.75
N ASP A 9 12.24 -5.75 -4.45
CA ASP A 9 11.98 -6.92 -3.61
C ASP A 9 10.46 -7.05 -3.38
N ASN A 10 9.83 -7.92 -4.18
CA ASN A 10 8.39 -8.18 -4.09
C ASN A 10 7.98 -8.77 -2.74
N GLN A 11 8.83 -9.58 -2.11
CA GLN A 11 8.55 -10.15 -0.79
C GLN A 11 8.47 -9.04 0.25
N ALA A 12 9.43 -8.11 0.25
CA ALA A 12 9.40 -6.96 1.13
C ALA A 12 8.19 -6.05 0.88
N SER A 13 7.72 -5.95 -0.36
CA SER A 13 6.51 -5.19 -0.71
C SER A 13 5.25 -5.86 -0.16
N MET A 14 5.13 -7.19 -0.30
CA MET A 14 4.00 -7.96 0.22
C MET A 14 3.95 -7.95 1.75
N GLU A 15 5.10 -7.96 2.43
CA GLU A 15 5.15 -7.86 3.90
C GLU A 15 4.67 -6.50 4.41
N ILE A 16 5.03 -5.41 3.72
CA ILE A 16 4.54 -4.06 4.05
C ILE A 16 3.03 -3.96 3.83
N ILE A 17 2.54 -4.53 2.72
CA ILE A 17 1.11 -4.54 2.40
C ILE A 17 0.32 -5.37 3.42
N GLY A 18 0.81 -6.57 3.75
CA GLY A 18 0.17 -7.44 4.75
C GLY A 18 0.14 -6.80 6.13
N TYR A 19 1.17 -6.04 6.50
CA TYR A 19 1.16 -5.27 7.75
C TYR A 19 0.07 -4.19 7.78
N LEU A 20 -0.24 -3.58 6.63
CA LEU A 20 -1.21 -2.47 6.49
C LEU A 20 -2.60 -2.95 6.07
N GLU A 21 -2.78 -4.26 5.86
CA GLU A 21 -4.06 -4.85 5.44
C GLU A 21 -5.21 -4.57 6.42
N PRO A 22 -5.03 -4.63 7.76
CA PRO A 22 -6.09 -4.25 8.70
C PRO A 22 -6.54 -2.79 8.57
N ASP A 23 -5.61 -1.88 8.26
CA ASP A 23 -5.94 -0.47 8.01
C ASP A 23 -6.72 -0.32 6.70
N MET A 24 -6.33 -1.05 5.65
CA MET A 24 -7.06 -1.08 4.38
C MET A 24 -8.48 -1.65 4.55
N GLU A 25 -8.65 -2.70 5.35
CA GLU A 25 -9.97 -3.25 5.66
C GLU A 25 -10.88 -2.24 6.37
N TYR A 26 -10.32 -1.48 7.32
CA TYR A 26 -11.02 -0.39 7.98
C TYR A 26 -11.39 0.72 6.98
N LEU A 27 -10.43 1.19 6.19
CA LEU A 27 -10.63 2.28 5.22
C LEU A 27 -11.62 1.91 4.12
N ALA A 28 -11.66 0.65 3.69
CA ALA A 28 -12.61 0.16 2.69
C ALA A 28 -14.08 0.38 3.09
N CYS A 29 -14.38 0.50 4.39
CA CYS A 29 -15.74 0.79 4.86
C CYS A 29 -16.25 2.19 4.48
N PHE A 30 -15.35 3.10 4.11
CA PHE A 30 -15.68 4.48 3.77
C PHE A 30 -15.66 4.76 2.26
N ILE A 31 -15.23 3.79 1.46
CA ILE A 31 -15.13 3.93 0.00
C ILE A 31 -16.44 3.45 -0.63
N LYS A 32 -16.98 4.21 -1.58
CA LYS A 32 -18.22 3.88 -2.31
C LYS A 32 -17.97 2.83 -3.41
N MET A 33 -17.38 1.69 -3.05
CA MET A 33 -17.19 0.53 -3.92
C MET A 33 -17.25 -0.76 -3.09
N SER A 34 -17.11 -1.93 -3.71
CA SER A 34 -17.07 -3.17 -2.95
C SER A 34 -15.83 -3.20 -2.04
N ARG A 35 -15.91 -3.89 -0.90
CA ARG A 35 -14.78 -4.00 0.03
C ARG A 35 -13.56 -4.62 -0.67
N GLU A 36 -13.78 -5.64 -1.48
CA GLU A 36 -12.73 -6.34 -2.20
C GLU A 36 -12.04 -5.44 -3.23
N ASP A 37 -12.81 -4.70 -4.03
CA ASP A 37 -12.26 -3.74 -5.00
C ASP A 37 -11.52 -2.60 -4.30
N SER A 38 -12.06 -2.11 -3.19
CA SER A 38 -11.41 -1.06 -2.37
C SER A 38 -10.02 -1.49 -1.91
N ILE A 39 -9.93 -2.70 -1.37
CA ILE A 39 -8.67 -3.24 -0.85
C ILE A 39 -7.69 -3.50 -1.99
N GLN A 40 -8.15 -4.05 -3.12
CA GLN A 40 -7.32 -4.25 -4.31
C GLN A 40 -6.73 -2.94 -4.81
N GLU A 41 -7.54 -1.90 -4.98
CA GLU A 41 -7.10 -0.57 -5.43
C GLU A 41 -6.09 0.05 -4.46
N MET A 42 -6.32 -0.05 -3.14
CA MET A 42 -5.37 0.44 -2.12
C MET A 42 -4.03 -0.30 -2.20
N LYS A 43 -4.04 -1.62 -2.38
CA LYS A 43 -2.84 -2.43 -2.55
C LYS A 43 -2.05 -2.03 -3.79
N VAL A 44 -2.73 -1.84 -4.93
CA VAL A 44 -2.11 -1.40 -6.18
C VAL A 44 -1.47 -0.02 -6.00
N ALA A 45 -2.20 0.94 -5.45
CA ALA A 45 -1.70 2.29 -5.20
C ALA A 45 -0.48 2.29 -4.27
N MET A 46 -0.46 1.44 -3.23
CA MET A 46 0.68 1.34 -2.31
C MET A 46 1.90 0.70 -2.96
N ILE A 47 1.74 -0.35 -3.77
CA ILE A 47 2.84 -0.95 -4.53
C ILE A 47 3.48 0.11 -5.43
N GLU A 48 2.66 0.89 -6.12
CA GLU A 48 3.15 1.98 -6.96
C GLU A 48 3.86 3.07 -6.17
N ALA A 49 3.30 3.50 -5.04
CA ALA A 49 3.91 4.51 -4.18
C ALA A 49 5.26 4.05 -3.63
N ILE A 50 5.36 2.78 -3.21
CA ILE A 50 6.62 2.17 -2.77
C ILE A 50 7.64 2.18 -3.90
N ARG A 51 7.25 1.79 -5.12
CA ARG A 51 8.16 1.77 -6.29
C ARG A 51 8.62 3.16 -6.72
N LYS A 52 7.72 4.15 -6.69
CA LYS A 52 8.03 5.55 -7.06
C LYS A 52 8.82 6.27 -5.97
N GLY A 53 8.82 5.74 -4.74
CA GLY A 53 9.39 6.42 -3.57
C GLY A 53 8.52 7.59 -3.08
N ASP A 54 7.25 7.65 -3.51
CA ASP A 54 6.27 8.69 -3.19
C ASP A 54 5.60 8.43 -1.83
N ILE A 55 6.42 8.15 -0.82
CA ILE A 55 5.97 7.91 0.55
C ILE A 55 6.02 9.27 1.27
N TRP A 56 4.91 10.00 1.23
CA TRP A 56 4.79 11.39 1.70
C TRP A 56 4.73 11.52 3.24
N PRO A 57 5.14 12.66 3.86
CA PRO A 57 5.73 13.87 3.26
C PRO A 57 7.25 13.95 3.29
N LYS A 58 7.81 14.47 2.19
CA LYS A 58 8.87 15.47 2.33
C LYS A 58 8.28 16.62 3.14
N SER A 59 8.76 16.77 4.36
CA SER A 59 8.68 18.03 5.09
C SER A 59 9.19 19.15 4.18
N ALA A 60 8.27 20.05 3.79
CA ALA A 60 8.62 21.37 3.31
C ALA A 60 9.21 22.21 4.45
#